data_AF-A0A534L3W6-F1
#
_entry.id   AF-A0A534L3W6-F1
#
_cell.length_a   1.000
_cell.length_b   1.000
_cell.length_c   1.000
_cell.angle_alpha   90.00
_cell.angle_beta   90.00
_cell.angle_gamma   90.00
#
_symmetry.space_group_name_H-M   'P 1'
#
loop_
_entity.id
_entity.type
_entity.pdbx_description
1 polymer ?
#
loop_
_entity_poly.entity_id
_entity_poly.type
_entity_poly.pdbx_seq_one_letter_code
_entity_poly.pdbx_strand_id
1 'polypeptide(L)'
;MIDVSRALRVATDTGEVRFGLREVRRAAKAKSAKIVVVSSNCPPDAVAALGEVRLLRFPGTNVDLGAACGVPFSVAAIAVLSPGDSNILSA
;
A
#
# COMPACT_ATOMS: atom_id res chain seq x y z
N MET A 1 12.30 -1.66 -14.75
CA MET A 1 11.61 -0.54 -14.08
C MET A 1 10.24 -1.07 -13.71
N ILE A 2 9.93 -1.26 -12.42
CA ILE A 2 8.66 -1.86 -12.00
C ILE A 2 7.62 -0.75 -11.92
N ASP A 3 6.55 -0.86 -12.70
CA ASP A 3 5.39 0.03 -12.60
C ASP A 3 4.59 -0.32 -11.34
N VAL A 4 4.92 0.35 -10.23
CA VAL A 4 4.23 0.17 -8.93
C VAL A 4 2.72 0.33 -9.09
N SER A 5 2.26 1.27 -9.92
CA SER A 5 0.84 1.52 -10.17
C SER A 5 0.15 0.31 -10.80
N ARG A 6 0.79 -0.35 -11.76
CA ARG A 6 0.25 -1.54 -12.43
C ARG A 6 0.30 -2.76 -11.51
N ALA A 7 1.39 -2.91 -10.77
CA ALA A 7 1.53 -3.97 -9.78
C ALA A 7 0.49 -3.83 -8.67
N LEU A 8 0.19 -2.61 -8.20
CA LEU A 8 -0.86 -2.34 -7.22
C LEU A 8 -2.22 -2.78 -7.73
N ARG A 9 -2.56 -2.46 -8.99
CA ARG A 9 -3.81 -2.87 -9.61
C ARG A 9 -3.95 -4.39 -9.70
N VAL A 10 -2.88 -5.08 -10.10
CA VAL A 10 -2.88 -6.55 -10.12
C VAL A 10 -2.99 -7.11 -8.70
N ALA A 11 -2.33 -6.50 -7.71
CA ALA A 11 -2.45 -6.91 -6.32
C ALA A 11 -3.87 -6.72 -5.77
N THR A 12 -4.58 -5.68 -6.20
CA THR A 12 -5.98 -5.45 -5.82
C THR A 12 -6.94 -6.41 -6.51
N ASP A 13 -6.67 -6.76 -7.77
CA ASP A 13 -7.55 -7.63 -8.55
C ASP A 13 -7.34 -9.12 -8.21
N THR A 14 -6.10 -9.56 -7.99
CA THR A 14 -5.73 -10.98 -7.79
C THR A 14 -5.33 -11.33 -6.35
N GLY A 15 -5.05 -10.32 -5.54
CA GLY A 15 -4.51 -10.48 -4.19
C GLY A 15 -5.48 -9.99 -3.12
N GLU A 16 -4.93 -9.77 -1.93
CA GLU A 16 -5.68 -9.26 -0.79
C GLU A 16 -4.98 -8.03 -0.22
N VAL A 17 -5.70 -6.92 -0.22
CA VAL A 17 -5.16 -5.60 0.07
C VAL A 17 -6.09 -4.87 1.01
N ARG A 18 -5.51 -4.13 1.95
CA ARG A 18 -6.24 -3.33 2.95
C ARG A 18 -5.94 -1.87 2.74
N PHE A 19 -6.99 -1.05 2.82
CA PHE A 19 -6.92 0.36 2.48
C PHE A 19 -7.08 1.23 3.73
N GLY A 20 -6.27 2.28 3.82
CA GLY A 20 -6.39 3.29 4.84
C GLY A 20 -5.59 3.00 6.10
N LEU A 21 -5.14 4.09 6.74
CA LEU A 21 -4.20 4.04 7.87
C LEU A 21 -4.66 3.17 9.04
N ARG A 22 -5.97 3.12 9.34
CA ARG A 22 -6.51 2.29 10.43
C ARG A 22 -6.33 0.80 10.15
N GLU A 23 -6.69 0.35 8.95
CA GLU A 23 -6.54 -1.07 8.58
C GLU A 23 -5.07 -1.44 8.42
N VAL A 24 -4.28 -0.57 7.79
CA VAL A 24 -2.84 -0.76 7.62
C VAL A 24 -2.16 -0.90 8.98
N ARG A 25 -2.49 -0.04 9.95
CA ARG A 25 -1.95 -0.15 11.33
C ARG A 25 -2.37 -1.45 12.00
N ARG A 26 -3.59 -1.93 11.76
CA ARG A 26 -4.08 -3.21 12.28
C ARG A 26 -3.32 -4.39 11.65
N ALA A 27 -3.12 -4.37 10.34
CA ALA A 27 -2.38 -5.39 9.60
C ALA A 27 -0.89 -5.40 9.94
N ALA A 28 -0.30 -4.21 10.16
CA ALA A 28 1.07 -4.05 10.63
C ALA A 28 1.26 -4.63 12.05
N LYS A 29 0.36 -4.30 12.98
CA LYS A 29 0.35 -4.89 14.33
C LYS A 29 0.16 -6.39 14.32
N ALA A 30 -0.68 -6.91 13.42
CA ALA A 30 -0.92 -8.33 13.25
C ALA A 30 0.21 -9.06 12.49
N LYS A 31 1.23 -8.33 11.99
CA LYS A 31 2.30 -8.84 11.12
C LYS A 31 1.79 -9.61 9.88
N SER A 32 0.56 -9.34 9.46
CA SER A 32 -0.03 -9.96 8.28
C SER A 32 0.28 -9.17 7.00
N ALA A 33 0.62 -7.89 7.13
CA ALA A 33 1.05 -7.07 6.00
C ALA A 33 2.48 -7.42 5.58
N LYS A 34 2.66 -7.86 4.32
CA LYS A 34 3.99 -8.14 3.75
C LYS A 34 4.71 -6.86 3.34
N ILE A 35 3.96 -5.92 2.78
CA ILE A 35 4.47 -4.61 2.38
C ILE A 35 3.38 -3.56 2.55
N VAL A 36 3.80 -2.37 2.98
CA VAL A 36 2.92 -1.22 3.16
C VAL A 36 3.35 -0.14 2.19
N VAL A 37 2.42 0.28 1.33
CA VAL A 37 2.64 1.34 0.36
C VAL A 37 2.06 2.64 0.91
N VAL A 38 2.84 3.70 0.88
CA VAL A 38 2.44 5.01 1.39
C VAL A 38 2.63 6.07 0.34
N SER A 39 1.64 6.96 0.22
CA SER A 39 1.68 8.12 -0.67
C SER A 39 2.75 9.13 -0.26
N SER A 40 3.26 9.91 -1.23
CA SER A 40 4.28 10.92 -0.95
C SER A 40 3.80 12.05 -0.02
N ASN A 41 2.48 12.27 0.07
CA ASN A 41 1.87 13.31 0.90
C ASN A 41 1.34 12.77 2.25
N CYS A 42 1.75 11.57 2.66
CA CYS A 42 1.35 11.03 3.95
C CYS A 42 2.17 11.67 5.09
N PRO A 43 1.55 12.11 6.19
CA PRO A 43 2.27 12.70 7.31
C PRO A 43 3.26 11.71 7.94
N PRO A 44 4.46 12.18 8.36
CA PRO A 44 5.51 11.32 8.88
C PRO A 44 5.10 10.57 10.15
N ASP A 45 4.24 11.17 10.99
CA ASP A 45 3.71 10.53 12.20
C ASP A 45 2.93 9.25 11.90
N ALA A 46 2.17 9.26 10.80
CA ALA A 46 1.40 8.12 10.36
C ALA A 46 2.31 7.00 9.84
N VAL A 47 3.46 7.35 9.25
CA VAL A 47 4.47 6.40 8.77
C VAL A 47 5.22 5.78 9.94
N ALA A 48 5.63 6.58 10.93
CA ALA A 48 6.31 6.11 12.13
C ALA A 48 5.43 5.13 12.93
N ALA A 49 4.11 5.35 12.94
CA ALA A 49 3.14 4.47 13.61
C ALA A 49 3.00 3.08 12.98
N LEU A 50 3.58 2.84 11.79
CA LEU A 50 3.52 1.55 11.08
C LEU A 50 4.53 0.52 11.59
N GLY A 51 5.52 0.93 12.40
CA GLY A 51 6.50 0.03 13.00
C GLY A 51 7.44 -0.64 11.98
N GLU A 52 7.97 -1.81 12.34
CA GLU A 52 8.89 -2.60 11.50
C GLU A 52 8.15 -3.40 10.42
N VAL A 53 7.62 -2.70 9.41
CA VAL A 53 7.04 -3.32 8.22
C VAL A 53 7.72 -2.77 6.99
N ARG A 54 7.88 -3.60 5.96
CA ARG A 54 8.48 -3.19 4.69
C ARG A 54 7.65 -2.06 4.08
N LEU A 55 8.25 -0.89 3.95
CA LEU A 55 7.57 0.35 3.61
C LEU A 55 8.01 0.81 2.23
N LEU A 56 7.06 1.02 1.33
CA LEU A 56 7.31 1.47 -0.03
C LEU A 56 6.66 2.83 -0.25
N ARG A 57 7.47 3.84 -0.57
CA ARG A 57 6.96 5.18 -0.86
C ARG A 57 6.57 5.26 -2.32
N PHE A 58 5.29 5.49 -2.56
CA PHE A 58 4.76 5.78 -3.87
C PHE A 58 5.03 7.27 -4.19
N PRO A 59 5.59 7.60 -5.37
CA PRO A 59 5.94 8.97 -5.73
C PRO A 59 4.72 9.87 -5.96
N GLY A 60 3.53 9.29 -6.16
CA GLY A 60 2.28 10.04 -6.34
C GLY A 60 1.59 10.44 -5.03
N THR A 61 0.52 11.22 -5.19
CA THR A 61 -0.36 11.66 -4.11
C THR A 61 -1.33 10.57 -3.68
N ASN A 62 -2.08 10.82 -2.62
CA ASN A 62 -3.10 9.91 -2.08
C ASN A 62 -4.20 9.61 -3.12
N VAL A 63 -4.46 10.56 -4.03
CA VAL A 63 -5.41 10.40 -5.14
C VAL A 63 -4.85 9.46 -6.19
N ASP A 64 -3.58 9.67 -6.59
CA ASP A 64 -2.92 8.82 -7.57
C ASP A 64 -2.77 7.38 -7.07
N LEU A 65 -2.50 7.21 -5.78
CA LEU A 65 -2.38 5.91 -5.14
C LEU A 65 -3.74 5.18 -5.12
N GLY A 66 -4.82 5.89 -4.80
CA GLY A 66 -6.19 5.36 -4.90
C GLY A 66 -6.56 4.96 -6.34
N ALA A 67 -6.26 5.84 -7.31
CA ALA A 67 -6.49 5.58 -8.73
C ALA A 67 -5.67 4.38 -9.26
N ALA A 68 -4.42 4.25 -8.82
CA ALA A 68 -3.57 3.10 -9.14
C ALA A 68 -4.14 1.78 -8.64
N CYS A 69 -4.85 1.81 -7.51
CA CYS A 69 -5.54 0.66 -6.92
C CYS A 69 -6.95 0.44 -7.46
N GLY A 70 -7.41 1.29 -8.40
CA GLY A 70 -8.75 1.17 -8.99
C GLY A 70 -9.90 1.56 -8.06
N VAL A 71 -9.64 2.25 -6.95
CA VAL A 71 -10.67 2.69 -6.01
C VAL A 71 -11.09 4.14 -6.26
N PRO A 72 -12.39 4.49 -6.15
CA PRO A 72 -12.89 5.84 -6.45
C PRO A 72 -12.65 6.85 -5.31
N PHE A 73 -11.73 6.58 -4.39
CA PHE A 73 -11.41 7.44 -3.25
C PHE A 73 -9.91 7.52 -3.01
N SER A 74 -9.47 8.59 -2.35
CA SER A 74 -8.06 8.80 -2.04
C SER A 74 -7.61 7.92 -0.88
N VAL A 75 -6.41 7.36 -1.00
CA VAL A 75 -5.85 6.44 -0.01
C VAL A 75 -4.45 6.91 0.38
N ALA A 76 -4.29 7.22 1.67
CA ALA A 76 -3.00 7.67 2.20
C ALA A 76 -1.97 6.53 2.32
N ALA A 77 -2.43 5.34 2.71
CA ALA A 77 -1.60 4.15 2.92
C ALA A 77 -2.38 2.86 2.61
N ILE A 78 -1.67 1.84 2.12
CA ILE A 78 -2.20 0.54 1.72
C ILE A 78 -1.32 -0.57 2.29
N ALA A 79 -1.92 -1.63 2.79
CA ALA A 79 -1.24 -2.82 3.26
C ALA A 79 -1.56 -3.98 2.32
N VAL A 80 -0.52 -4.51 1.68
CA VAL A 80 -0.64 -5.71 0.86
C VAL A 80 -0.43 -6.93 1.76
N LEU A 81 -1.49 -7.70 2.00
CA LEU A 81 -1.45 -8.96 2.74
C LEU A 81 -0.97 -10.07 1.81
N SER A 82 -1.60 -10.16 0.64
CA SER A 82 -1.25 -11.09 -0.41
C SER A 82 -1.03 -10.33 -1.72
N PRO A 83 0.17 -10.43 -2.34
CA PRO A 83 0.43 -9.76 -3.61
C PRO A 83 -0.29 -10.44 -4.80
N GLY A 84 -0.86 -11.64 -4.63
CA GLY A 84 -1.38 -12.42 -5.75
C GLY A 84 -0.29 -12.65 -6.80
N ASP A 85 -0.60 -12.35 -8.06
CA ASP A 85 0.32 -12.43 -9.19
C ASP A 85 1.15 -11.14 -9.40
N SER A 86 1.00 -10.15 -8.52
CA SER A 86 1.74 -8.91 -8.64
C SER A 86 3.19 -9.06 -8.16
N ASN A 87 4.12 -8.50 -8.92
CA ASN A 87 5.54 -8.47 -8.57
C ASN A 87 5.89 -7.34 -7.58
N ILE A 88 4.94 -6.92 -6.75
CA ILE A 88 5.06 -5.74 -5.87
C ILE A 88 6.09 -5.93 -4.75
N LEU A 89 6.39 -7.18 -4.40
CA LEU A 89 7.38 -7.53 -3.39
C LEU A 89 8.83 -7.43 -3.89
N SER A 90 9.00 -7.34 -5.21
CA SER A 90 10.30 -7.26 -5.90
C SER A 90 10.70 -5.82 -6.23
N ALA A 91 9.87 -4.83 -5.84
CA ALA A 91 10.15 -3.40 -5.94
C ALA A 91 11.06 -2.89 -4.80
#